data_AF-A0A920BHA6-F1
#
_entry.id   AF-A0A920BHA6-F1
#
_cell.length_a   1.000
_cell.length_b   1.000
_cell.length_c   1.000
_cell.angle_alpha   90.00
_cell.angle_beta   90.00
_cell.angle_gamma   90.00
#
_symmetry.space_group_name_H-M   'P 1'
#
loop_
_entity.id
_entity.type
_entity.pdbx_description
1 polymer ?
#
loop_
_entity_poly.entity_id
_entity_poly.type
_entity_poly.pdbx_seq_one_letter_code
_entity_poly.pdbx_strand_id
1 'polypeptide(L)'
;MAKILSIEEKILPELTDELAAELSEFETVDLLVADTKERMEEMKRNQLPGQATSKMLEAISELVTEEVPEPLIQEQIQQQVQDMAMRMAQQGMQFEQFLQATNQSMEDIVSNLREPSEQAVRTDLALRAVAVAEAIEVTESDVENEIEKCC
;
A
#
# COMPACT_ATOMS: atom_id res chain seq x y z
N MET A 1 -39.66 -6.82 -22.71
CA MET A 1 -40.18 -7.09 -21.34
C MET A 1 -39.23 -8.08 -20.69
N ALA A 2 -38.44 -7.64 -19.71
CA ALA A 2 -37.56 -8.55 -18.96
C ALA A 2 -38.41 -9.43 -18.03
N LYS A 3 -38.17 -10.74 -18.05
CA LYS A 3 -38.90 -11.73 -17.25
C LYS A 3 -37.95 -12.19 -16.14
N ILE A 4 -38.31 -11.92 -14.89
CA ILE A 4 -37.52 -12.38 -13.72
C ILE A 4 -37.63 -13.90 -13.65
N LEU A 5 -36.50 -14.60 -13.62
CA LEU A 5 -36.41 -16.07 -13.65
C LEU A 5 -36.48 -16.70 -12.26
N SER A 6 -35.86 -16.11 -11.24
CA SER A 6 -36.08 -16.45 -9.83
C SER A 6 -35.73 -15.26 -8.93
N ILE A 7 -36.35 -15.22 -7.75
CA ILE A 7 -35.92 -14.39 -6.63
C ILE A 7 -35.51 -15.39 -5.55
N GLU A 8 -34.23 -15.41 -5.21
CA GLU A 8 -33.66 -16.28 -4.21
C GLU A 8 -33.11 -15.42 -3.07
N GLU A 9 -33.50 -15.76 -1.84
CA GLU A 9 -33.02 -15.13 -0.62
C GLU A 9 -31.95 -16.01 0.02
N LYS A 10 -30.79 -15.43 0.37
CA LYS A 10 -29.70 -16.16 1.00
C LYS A 10 -29.98 -16.33 2.49
N ILE A 11 -30.49 -17.50 2.88
CA ILE A 11 -30.63 -17.90 4.28
C ILE A 11 -29.28 -18.46 4.74
N LEU A 12 -28.60 -17.75 5.63
CA LEU A 12 -27.37 -18.24 6.25
C LEU A 12 -27.71 -19.26 7.34
N PRO A 13 -26.98 -20.38 7.44
CA PRO A 13 -27.15 -21.33 8.53
C PRO A 13 -26.80 -20.66 9.88
N GLU A 14 -27.43 -21.12 10.95
CA GLU A 14 -27.05 -20.69 12.30
C GLU A 14 -25.65 -21.19 12.64
N LEU A 15 -24.85 -20.34 13.29
CA LEU A 15 -23.50 -20.70 13.72
C LEU A 15 -23.58 -21.64 14.93
N THR A 16 -23.45 -22.94 14.69
CA THR A 16 -23.45 -24.00 15.72
C THR A 16 -22.09 -24.71 15.76
N ASP A 17 -21.82 -25.44 16.85
CA ASP A 17 -20.56 -26.19 17.01
C ASP A 17 -20.37 -27.23 15.90
N GLU A 18 -21.46 -27.86 15.45
CA GLU A 18 -21.44 -28.80 14.32
C GLU A 18 -21.02 -28.11 13.01
N LEU A 19 -21.52 -26.89 12.76
CA LEU A 19 -21.14 -26.10 11.59
C LEU A 19 -19.68 -25.60 11.68
N ALA A 20 -19.23 -25.21 12.88
CA ALA A 20 -17.85 -24.82 13.11
C ALA A 20 -16.87 -25.97 12.83
N ALA A 21 -17.20 -27.18 13.29
CA ALA A 21 -16.40 -28.38 13.05
C ALA A 21 -16.40 -28.84 11.58
N GLU A 22 -17.48 -28.57 10.82
CA GLU A 22 -17.56 -28.89 9.39
C GLU A 22 -16.76 -27.90 8.53
N LEU A 23 -16.82 -26.61 8.85
CA LEU A 23 -16.26 -25.54 8.02
C LEU A 23 -14.87 -25.07 8.46
N SER A 24 -14.39 -25.50 9.63
CA SER A 24 -13.11 -25.07 10.18
C SER A 24 -12.39 -26.22 10.89
N GLU A 25 -11.16 -25.96 11.32
CA GLU A 25 -10.38 -26.90 12.13
C GLU A 25 -10.78 -26.92 13.62
N PHE A 26 -11.77 -26.11 14.01
CA PHE A 26 -12.19 -25.94 15.40
C PHE A 26 -13.46 -26.71 15.74
N GLU A 27 -13.47 -27.36 16.90
CA GLU A 27 -14.59 -28.21 17.35
C GLU A 27 -15.79 -27.42 17.90
N THR A 28 -15.62 -26.14 18.23
CA THR A 28 -16.68 -25.30 18.80
C THR A 28 -16.68 -23.91 18.18
N VAL A 29 -17.84 -23.25 18.21
CA VAL A 29 -18.02 -21.86 17.80
C VAL A 29 -17.12 -20.93 18.61
N ASP A 30 -16.99 -21.17 19.92
CA ASP A 30 -16.16 -20.34 20.80
C ASP A 30 -14.68 -20.37 20.38
N LEU A 31 -14.15 -21.53 19.99
CA LEU A 31 -12.78 -21.66 19.49
C LEU A 31 -12.60 -20.97 18.14
N LEU A 32 -13.54 -21.14 17.21
CA LEU A 32 -13.52 -20.46 15.91
C LEU A 32 -13.58 -18.93 16.06
N VAL A 33 -14.41 -18.43 16.98
CA VAL A 33 -14.52 -17.00 17.28
C VAL A 33 -13.24 -16.47 17.93
N ALA A 34 -12.63 -17.23 18.84
CA ALA A 34 -11.37 -16.87 19.49
C ALA A 34 -10.22 -16.77 18.47
N ASP A 35 -10.05 -17.76 17.60
CA ASP A 35 -9.05 -17.73 16.52
C ASP A 35 -9.28 -16.58 15.55
N THR A 36 -10.52 -16.39 15.10
CA THR A 36 -10.87 -15.28 14.20
C THR A 36 -10.52 -13.94 14.83
N LYS A 37 -10.80 -13.77 16.13
CA LYS A 37 -10.43 -12.56 16.87
C LYS A 37 -8.91 -12.40 16.95
N GLU A 38 -8.18 -13.46 17.27
CA GLU A 38 -6.71 -13.42 17.33
C GLU A 38 -6.11 -13.02 15.98
N ARG A 39 -6.57 -13.63 14.89
CA ARG A 39 -6.16 -13.29 13.51
C ARG A 39 -6.47 -11.83 13.18
N MET A 40 -7.66 -11.34 13.53
CA MET A 40 -8.01 -9.93 13.33
C MET A 40 -7.14 -8.99 14.17
N GLU A 41 -6.80 -9.36 15.40
CA GLU A 41 -5.90 -8.60 16.24
C GLU A 41 -4.47 -8.58 15.68
N GLU A 42 -3.97 -9.72 15.21
CA GLU A 42 -2.66 -9.83 14.57
C GLU A 42 -2.60 -9.01 13.28
N MET A 43 -3.60 -9.14 12.41
CA MET A 43 -3.74 -8.30 11.22
C MET A 43 -3.68 -6.82 11.56
N LYS A 44 -4.42 -6.38 12.60
CA LYS A 44 -4.39 -4.98 13.05
C LYS A 44 -3.02 -4.60 13.62
N ARG A 45 -2.41 -5.44 14.45
CA ARG A 45 -1.05 -5.19 14.99
C ARG A 45 -0.03 -5.03 13.87
N ASN A 46 -0.14 -5.81 12.80
CA ASN A 46 0.75 -5.72 11.65
C ASN A 46 0.47 -4.50 10.76
N GLN A 47 -0.78 -4.03 10.70
CA GLN A 47 -1.16 -2.83 9.94
C GLN A 47 -0.86 -1.52 10.66
N LEU A 48 -0.95 -1.49 11.99
CA LEU A 48 -0.81 -0.28 12.81
C LEU A 48 0.50 0.47 12.58
N PRO A 49 1.69 -0.18 12.55
CA PRO A 49 2.95 0.50 12.29
C PRO A 49 2.95 1.23 10.94
N GLY A 50 2.49 0.57 9.88
CA GLY A 50 2.39 1.18 8.55
C GLY A 50 1.48 2.40 8.55
N GLN A 51 0.29 2.29 9.15
CA GLN A 51 -0.65 3.42 9.24
C GLN A 51 -0.10 4.59 10.07
N ALA A 52 0.57 4.29 11.19
CA ALA A 52 1.19 5.30 12.04
C ALA A 52 2.30 6.04 11.28
N THR A 53 3.18 5.31 10.60
CA THR A 53 4.24 5.89 9.78
C THR A 53 3.66 6.73 8.65
N SER A 54 2.65 6.24 7.91
CA SER A 54 2.01 7.01 6.84
C SER A 54 1.42 8.34 7.34
N LYS A 55 0.70 8.31 8.48
CA LYS A 55 0.15 9.54 9.08
C LYS A 55 1.23 10.50 9.58
N MET A 56 2.33 9.97 10.12
CA MET A 56 3.46 10.79 10.54
C MET A 56 4.12 11.48 9.35
N LEU A 57 4.34 10.75 8.24
CA LEU A 57 4.91 11.31 7.01
C LEU A 57 3.99 12.36 6.39
N GLU A 58 2.68 12.11 6.36
CA GLU A 58 1.67 13.09 5.93
C GLU A 58 1.76 14.37 6.77
N ALA A 59 1.71 14.25 8.10
CA ALA A 59 1.82 15.39 9.00
C ALA A 59 3.13 16.17 8.85
N ILE A 60 4.26 15.47 8.64
CA ILE A 60 5.56 16.11 8.42
C ILE A 60 5.60 16.84 7.07
N SER A 61 5.00 16.25 6.02
CA SER A 61 4.93 16.86 4.70
C SER A 61 4.11 18.16 4.70
N GLU A 62 3.05 18.24 5.53
CA GLU A 62 2.22 19.44 5.68
C GLU A 62 2.99 20.64 6.28
N LEU A 63 4.11 20.39 6.96
CA LEU A 63 4.98 21.45 7.48
C LEU A 63 5.79 22.14 6.38
N VAL A 64 5.89 21.54 5.19
CA VAL A 64 6.52 22.17 4.03
C VAL A 64 5.51 23.14 3.42
N THR A 65 5.67 24.42 3.75
CA THR A 65 4.79 25.50 3.27
C THR A 65 5.21 26.07 1.92
N GLU A 66 6.41 25.71 1.45
CA GLU A 66 6.94 26.16 0.17
C GLU A 66 6.43 25.28 -0.98
N GLU A 67 6.28 25.88 -2.16
CA GLU A 67 5.86 25.15 -3.35
C GLU A 67 7.00 24.22 -3.81
N VAL A 68 6.66 22.95 -4.06
CA VAL A 68 7.64 21.97 -4.52
C VAL A 68 8.06 22.32 -5.96
N PRO A 69 9.38 22.44 -6.25
CA PRO A 69 9.85 22.74 -7.60
C PRO A 69 9.39 21.70 -8.63
N GLU A 70 8.78 22.16 -9.72
CA GLU A 70 8.30 21.30 -10.83
C GLU A 70 9.35 20.30 -11.35
N PRO A 71 10.66 20.66 -11.50
CA PRO A 71 11.66 19.70 -11.94
C PRO A 71 11.79 18.46 -11.03
N LEU A 72 11.62 18.63 -9.72
CA LEU A 72 11.67 17.51 -8.76
C LEU A 72 10.44 16.61 -8.91
N ILE A 73 9.26 17.20 -9.15
CA ILE A 73 8.03 16.45 -9.41
C ILE A 73 8.17 15.63 -10.69
N GLN A 74 8.71 16.21 -11.75
CA GLN A 74 8.92 15.52 -13.03
C GLN A 74 9.93 14.38 -12.91
N GLU A 75 11.02 14.57 -12.18
CA GLU A 75 11.99 13.51 -11.89
C GLU A 75 11.33 12.35 -11.12
N GLN A 76 10.53 12.66 -10.10
CA GLN A 76 9.81 11.66 -9.32
C GLN A 76 8.81 10.87 -10.16
N ILE A 77 8.05 11.53 -11.05
CA ILE A 77 7.14 10.87 -11.97
C ILE A 77 7.91 9.94 -12.91
N GLN A 78 9.04 10.42 -13.46
CA GLN A 78 9.85 9.63 -14.38
C GLN A 78 10.38 8.35 -13.71
N GLN A 79 10.88 8.45 -12.47
CA GLN A 79 11.31 7.30 -11.69
C GLN A 79 10.17 6.30 -11.48
N GLN A 80 8.98 6.77 -11.09
CA GLN A 80 7.82 5.88 -10.88
C GLN A 80 7.37 5.17 -12.16
N VAL A 81 7.40 5.86 -13.30
CA VAL A 81 7.10 5.24 -14.61
C VAL A 81 8.16 4.20 -14.96
N GLN A 82 9.43 4.49 -14.71
CA GLN A 82 10.53 3.56 -14.94
C GLN A 82 10.40 2.30 -14.06
N ASP A 83 10.09 2.47 -12.78
CA ASP A 83 9.86 1.36 -11.84
C ASP A 83 8.67 0.51 -12.25
N MET A 84 7.59 1.16 -12.73
CA MET A 84 6.44 0.46 -13.27
C MET A 84 6.82 -0.37 -14.50
N ALA A 85 7.57 0.21 -15.45
CA ALA A 85 8.05 -0.48 -16.63
C ALA A 85 8.99 -1.66 -16.28
N MET A 86 9.89 -1.48 -15.31
CA MET A 86 10.79 -2.55 -14.84
C MET A 86 10.03 -3.71 -14.22
N ARG A 87 9.04 -3.44 -13.35
CA ARG A 87 8.20 -4.49 -12.75
C ARG A 87 7.38 -5.24 -13.79
N MET A 88 6.86 -4.55 -14.80
CA MET A 88 6.13 -5.18 -15.90
C MET A 88 7.04 -6.04 -16.77
N ALA A 89 8.23 -5.55 -17.10
CA ALA A 89 9.22 -6.32 -17.86
C ALA A 89 9.60 -7.62 -17.14
N GLN A 90 9.74 -7.60 -15.82
CA GLN A 90 9.99 -8.81 -15.01
C GLN A 90 8.85 -9.82 -15.08
N GLN A 91 7.61 -9.37 -15.27
CA GLN A 91 6.42 -10.21 -15.46
C GLN A 91 6.21 -10.61 -16.93
N GLY A 92 7.12 -10.24 -17.83
CA GLY A 92 7.01 -10.50 -19.27
C GLY A 92 5.98 -9.64 -20.00
N MET A 93 5.52 -8.54 -19.38
CA MET A 93 4.54 -7.63 -19.95
C MET A 93 5.22 -6.38 -20.49
N GLN A 94 4.91 -6.00 -21.73
CA GLN A 94 5.38 -4.75 -22.31
C GLN A 94 4.49 -3.59 -21.85
N PHE A 95 5.11 -2.45 -21.51
CA PHE A 95 4.40 -1.26 -21.03
C PHE A 95 3.29 -0.79 -22.00
N GLU A 96 3.53 -0.90 -23.30
CA GLU A 96 2.56 -0.55 -24.35
C GLU A 96 1.30 -1.43 -24.31
N GLN A 97 1.43 -2.71 -23.95
CA GLN A 97 0.30 -3.62 -23.81
C GLN A 97 -0.52 -3.29 -22.57
N PHE A 98 0.13 -2.83 -21.49
CA PHE A 98 -0.56 -2.35 -20.30
C PHE A 98 -1.42 -1.13 -20.59
N LEU A 99 -0.89 -0.15 -21.33
CA LEU A 99 -1.66 1.03 -21.75
C LEU A 99 -2.89 0.65 -22.58
N GLN A 100 -2.74 -0.32 -23.50
CA GLN A 100 -3.86 -0.84 -24.29
C GLN A 100 -4.90 -1.58 -23.44
N ALA A 101 -4.46 -2.44 -22.51
CA ALA A 101 -5.35 -3.21 -21.66
C ALA A 101 -6.16 -2.32 -20.70
N THR A 102 -5.56 -1.23 -20.23
CA THR A 102 -6.18 -0.27 -19.30
C THR A 102 -6.94 0.86 -20.00
N ASN A 103 -6.83 0.97 -21.33
CA ASN A 103 -7.31 2.11 -22.12
C ASN A 103 -6.79 3.46 -21.60
N GLN A 104 -5.54 3.50 -21.13
CA GLN A 104 -4.89 4.71 -20.64
C GLN A 104 -3.79 5.16 -21.60
N SER A 105 -3.61 6.47 -21.73
CA SER A 105 -2.45 7.06 -22.41
C SER A 105 -1.29 7.30 -21.45
N MET A 106 -0.10 7.55 -21.99
CA MET A 106 1.04 7.97 -21.14
C MET A 106 0.75 9.27 -20.39
N GLU A 107 0.02 10.20 -21.00
CA GLU A 107 -0.38 11.45 -20.36
C GLU A 107 -1.33 11.19 -19.18
N ASP A 108 -2.23 10.23 -19.30
CA ASP A 108 -3.10 9.82 -18.19
C ASP A 108 -2.28 9.22 -17.04
N ILE A 109 -1.29 8.39 -17.34
CA ILE A 109 -0.38 7.84 -16.32
C ILE A 109 0.37 8.99 -15.62
N VAL A 110 1.00 9.88 -16.37
CA VAL A 110 1.73 11.03 -15.80
C VAL A 110 0.83 11.92 -14.95
N SER A 111 -0.39 12.21 -15.42
CA SER A 111 -1.38 13.01 -14.70
C SER A 111 -1.77 12.35 -13.37
N ASN A 112 -2.07 11.05 -13.40
CA ASN A 112 -2.42 10.28 -12.19
C ASN A 112 -1.25 10.18 -11.20
N LEU A 113 -0.02 10.23 -11.68
CA LEU A 113 1.18 10.18 -10.83
C LEU A 113 1.59 11.56 -10.30
N ARG A 114 1.04 12.66 -10.81
CA ARG A 114 1.50 14.01 -10.45
C ARG A 114 1.26 14.34 -8.98
N GLU A 115 0.02 14.20 -8.52
CA GLU A 115 -0.34 14.44 -7.11
C GLU A 115 0.46 13.56 -6.13
N PRO A 116 0.52 12.22 -6.29
CA PRO A 116 1.30 11.38 -5.39
C PRO A 116 2.82 11.64 -5.49
N SER A 117 3.33 12.05 -6.66
CA SER A 117 4.74 12.42 -6.81
C SER A 117 5.07 13.73 -6.10
N GLU A 118 4.20 14.73 -6.21
CA GLU A 118 4.37 15.98 -5.46
C GLU A 118 4.39 15.71 -3.95
N GLN A 119 3.47 14.88 -3.47
CA GLN A 119 3.40 14.48 -2.06
C GLN A 119 4.65 13.71 -1.60
N ALA A 120 5.18 12.82 -2.44
CA ALA A 120 6.41 12.08 -2.17
C ALA A 120 7.63 13.02 -2.07
N VAL A 121 7.80 13.93 -3.03
CA VAL A 121 8.89 14.92 -3.01
C VAL A 121 8.78 15.82 -1.79
N ARG A 122 7.57 16.27 -1.45
CA ARG A 122 7.33 17.08 -0.24
C ARG A 122 7.76 16.36 1.02
N THR A 123 7.42 15.07 1.12
CA THR A 123 7.81 14.22 2.24
C THR A 123 9.32 14.04 2.32
N ASP A 124 9.99 13.79 1.18
CA ASP A 124 11.45 13.66 1.11
C ASP A 124 12.16 14.95 1.56
N LEU A 125 11.72 16.11 1.07
CA LEU A 125 12.27 17.40 1.48
C LEU A 125 12.09 17.65 2.99
N ALA A 126 10.92 17.30 3.52
CA ALA A 126 10.63 17.44 4.95
C ALA A 126 11.53 16.54 5.81
N LEU A 127 11.70 15.26 5.42
CA LEU A 127 12.58 14.32 6.11
C LEU A 127 14.05 14.77 6.07
N ARG A 128 14.53 15.28 4.92
CA ARG A 128 15.87 15.85 4.81
C ARG A 128 16.04 17.06 5.73
N ALA A 129 15.05 17.93 5.80
CA ALA A 129 15.09 19.10 6.69
C ALA A 129 15.18 18.67 8.17
N VAL A 130 14.41 17.66 8.58
CA VAL A 130 14.48 17.08 9.93
C VAL A 130 15.85 16.44 10.19
N ALA A 131 16.37 15.65 9.25
CA ALA A 131 17.68 15.02 9.41
C ALA A 131 18.80 16.05 9.58
N VAL A 132 18.76 17.17 8.84
CA VAL A 132 19.71 18.28 9.00
C VAL A 132 19.50 19.01 10.33
N ALA A 133 18.26 19.28 10.72
CA ALA A 133 17.95 20.00 11.96
C ALA A 133 18.36 19.22 13.22
N GLU A 134 18.16 17.91 13.21
CA GLU A 134 18.49 16.99 14.31
C GLU A 134 19.92 16.44 14.22
N ALA A 135 20.70 16.84 13.20
CA ALA A 135 22.06 16.37 12.93
C ALA A 135 22.16 14.83 12.92
N ILE A 136 21.22 14.18 12.22
CA ILE A 136 21.20 12.72 12.07
C ILE A 136 22.34 12.33 11.12
N GLU A 137 23.32 11.61 11.65
CA GLU A 137 24.43 11.03 10.89
C GLU A 137 24.23 9.52 10.74
N VAL A 138 24.45 9.01 9.53
CA VAL A 138 24.41 7.58 9.24
C VAL A 138 25.82 7.03 9.36
N THR A 139 26.02 6.04 10.22
CA THR A 139 27.31 5.35 10.35
C THR A 139 27.41 4.19 9.36
N GLU A 140 28.63 3.71 9.10
CA GLU A 140 28.84 2.50 8.29
C GLU A 140 28.11 1.28 8.91
N SER A 141 28.09 1.18 10.24
CA SER A 141 27.38 0.11 10.93
C SER A 141 25.87 0.16 10.70
N ASP A 142 25.27 1.35 10.61
CA ASP A 142 23.84 1.48 10.32
C ASP A 142 23.51 0.96 8.91
N VAL A 143 24.39 1.23 7.94
CA VAL A 143 24.25 0.74 6.56
C VAL A 143 24.41 -0.78 6.51
N GLU A 144 25.42 -1.33 7.17
CA GLU A 144 25.64 -2.79 7.24
C GLU A 144 24.45 -3.52 7.85
N ASN A 145 23.96 -3.03 9.00
CA ASN A 145 22.79 -3.59 9.67
C ASN A 145 21.55 -3.61 8.76
N GLU A 146 21.38 -2.59 7.92
CA GLU A 146 20.21 -2.50 7.04
C GLU A 146 20.35 -3.35 5.78
N ILE A 147 21.56 -3.56 5.28
CA ILE A 147 21.84 -4.55 4.24
C ILE A 147 21.55 -5.96 4.75
N GLU A 148 21.97 -6.29 5.97
CA GLU A 148 21.71 -7.60 6.59
C GLU A 148 20.22 -7.89 6.79
N LYS A 149 19.37 -6.87 7.00
CA LYS A 149 17.92 -7.05 7.08
C LYS A 149 17.24 -7.25 5.71
N CYS A 150 17.87 -6.78 4.65
CA CYS A 150 17.32 -6.82 3.28
C CYS A 150 17.66 -8.11 2.52
N CYS A 151 18.69 -8.85 2.94
CA CYS A 151 19.12 -10.14 2.38
C CYS A 151 18.64 -11.32 3.23
#